data_AF-A0A959RVJ0-F1
#
_entry.id   AF-A0A959RVJ0-F1
#
_cell.length_a   1.000
_cell.length_b   1.000
_cell.length_c   1.000
_cell.angle_alpha   90.00
_cell.angle_beta   90.00
_cell.angle_gamma   90.00
#
_symmetry.space_group_name_H-M   'P 1'
#
loop_
_entity.id
_entity.type
_entity.pdbx_description
1 polymer ?
#
loop_
_entity_poly.entity_id
_entity_poly.type
_entity_poly.pdbx_seq_one_letter_code
_entity_poly.pdbx_strand_id
1 'polypeptide(L)'
;MNKFISFIHFTLLIFLLFNLPSNAQSENVESFLKGKVNTKNKNDGFDIWVATEGNGIYKFSKSKNKWYNFSSENKIIKQDFFYCLEINKQFVWAGSADG
;
A
#
# COMPACT_ATOMS: atom_id res chain seq x y z
N MET A 1 -16.63 39.84 -31.14
CA MET A 1 -17.23 39.63 -29.81
C MET A 1 -17.22 38.16 -29.39
N ASN A 2 -17.71 37.24 -30.22
CA ASN A 2 -17.85 35.81 -29.87
C ASN A 2 -16.51 35.08 -29.57
N LYS A 3 -15.41 35.43 -30.25
CA LYS A 3 -14.08 34.82 -30.00
C LYS A 3 -13.51 35.19 -28.62
N PHE A 4 -13.77 36.40 -28.15
CA PHE A 4 -13.32 36.87 -26.83
C PHE A 4 -14.09 36.19 -25.70
N ILE A 5 -15.41 36.04 -25.88
CA ILE A 5 -16.29 35.31 -24.96
C ILE A 5 -15.91 33.82 -24.91
N SER A 6 -15.58 33.21 -26.07
CA SER A 6 -15.11 31.83 -26.16
C SER A 6 -13.77 31.61 -25.44
N PHE A 7 -12.84 32.57 -25.55
CA PHE A 7 -11.57 32.52 -24.84
C PHE A 7 -11.74 32.59 -23.32
N ILE A 8 -12.63 33.45 -22.83
CA ILE A 8 -12.96 33.54 -21.40
C ILE A 8 -13.60 32.25 -20.88
N HIS A 9 -14.51 31.63 -21.63
CA HIS A 9 -15.09 30.34 -21.23
C HIS A 9 -14.03 29.24 -21.18
N PHE A 10 -13.09 29.22 -22.13
CA PHE A 10 -12.01 28.25 -22.18
C PHE A 10 -11.05 28.40 -20.98
N THR A 11 -10.69 29.63 -20.61
CA THR A 11 -9.87 29.88 -19.42
C THR A 11 -10.60 29.58 -18.12
N LEU A 12 -11.92 29.84 -18.04
CA LEU A 12 -12.74 29.47 -16.89
C LEU A 12 -12.83 27.94 -16.72
N LEU A 13 -12.94 27.21 -17.82
CA LEU A 13 -12.99 25.75 -17.84
C LEU A 13 -11.67 25.13 -17.33
N ILE A 14 -10.52 25.68 -17.74
CA ILE A 14 -9.20 25.26 -17.26
C ILE A 14 -9.06 25.54 -15.76
N PHE A 15 -9.52 26.70 -15.29
CA PHE A 15 -9.47 27.04 -13.87
C PHE A 15 -10.34 26.09 -13.02
N LEU A 16 -11.51 25.69 -13.51
CA LEU A 16 -12.37 24.68 -12.88
C LEU A 16 -11.71 23.31 -12.79
N LEU A 17 -10.96 22.89 -13.81
CA LEU A 17 -10.24 21.61 -13.83
C LEU A 17 -9.03 21.59 -12.88
N PHE A 18 -8.39 22.74 -12.66
CA PHE A 18 -7.27 22.88 -11.71
C PHE A 18 -7.68 22.90 -10.23
N ASN A 19 -8.97 23.15 -9.93
CA ASN A 19 -9.50 23.19 -8.56
C ASN A 19 -10.14 21.88 -8.10
N LEU A 20 -10.07 20.81 -8.89
CA LEU A 20 -10.48 19.49 -8.40
C LEU A 20 -9.50 19.08 -7.29
N PRO A 21 -9.95 18.91 -6.03
CA PRO A 21 -9.09 18.36 -5.02
C PRO A 21 -8.68 16.96 -5.49
N SER A 22 -7.39 16.78 -5.75
CA SER A 22 -6.83 15.47 -5.97
C SER A 22 -6.86 14.73 -4.63
N ASN A 23 -7.99 14.08 -4.35
CA ASN A 23 -8.02 13.02 -3.35
C ASN A 23 -7.28 11.81 -3.96
N ALA A 24 -5.97 11.96 -4.16
CA ALA A 24 -5.09 10.81 -4.18
C ALA A 24 -5.26 10.19 -2.79
N GLN A 25 -5.83 8.99 -2.75
CA GLN A 25 -6.14 8.27 -1.52
C GLN A 25 -4.94 8.31 -0.58
N SER A 26 -4.97 9.21 0.40
CA SER A 26 -4.21 9.09 1.63
C SER A 26 -5.16 8.48 2.64
N GLU A 27 -5.70 7.30 2.33
CA GLU A 27 -6.09 6.44 3.43
C GLU A 27 -4.82 6.17 4.21
N ASN A 28 -4.81 6.58 5.47
CA ASN A 28 -3.69 6.40 6.37
C ASN A 28 -3.38 4.91 6.40
N VAL A 29 -2.40 4.50 5.59
CA VAL A 29 -1.95 3.10 5.49
C VAL A 29 -1.59 2.60 6.89
N GLU A 30 -1.06 3.50 7.73
CA GLU A 30 -0.79 3.30 9.15
C GLU A 30 -1.96 2.72 9.95
N SER A 31 -3.22 3.07 9.62
CA SER A 31 -4.40 2.53 10.33
C SER A 31 -4.63 1.04 10.07
N PHE A 32 -4.15 0.52 8.94
CA PHE A 32 -4.21 -0.89 8.57
C PHE A 32 -2.98 -1.67 9.01
N LEU A 33 -1.91 -0.99 9.45
CA LEU A 33 -0.66 -1.61 9.91
C LEU A 33 -0.72 -1.94 11.40
N LYS A 34 -1.72 -2.72 11.84
CA LYS A 34 -1.71 -3.33 13.19
C LYS A 34 -0.79 -4.56 13.27
N GLY A 35 0.34 -4.54 12.56
CA GLY A 35 1.28 -5.66 12.45
C GLY A 35 2.67 -5.31 12.96
N LYS A 36 3.30 -6.25 13.67
CA LYS A 36 4.69 -6.13 14.18
C LYS A 36 5.67 -6.00 13.01
N VAL A 37 6.39 -4.87 12.94
CA VAL A 37 7.43 -4.60 11.94
C VAL A 37 8.74 -5.28 12.35
N ASN A 38 9.17 -6.31 11.60
CA ASN A 38 10.50 -6.90 11.74
C ASN A 38 11.38 -6.46 10.56
N THR A 39 12.45 -5.71 10.84
CA THR A 39 13.42 -5.25 9.83
C THR A 39 14.66 -6.15 9.80
N LYS A 40 15.18 -6.45 8.62
CA LYS A 40 16.45 -7.18 8.46
C LYS A 40 17.45 -6.37 7.64
N ASN A 41 18.60 -6.06 8.22
CA ASN A 41 19.72 -5.46 7.51
C ASN A 41 20.68 -6.56 7.02
N LYS A 42 20.88 -6.64 5.71
CA LYS A 42 22.12 -7.18 5.16
C LYS A 42 22.54 -6.32 3.96
N ASN A 43 23.22 -5.24 4.30
CA ASN A 43 24.10 -4.43 3.47
C ASN A 43 23.55 -3.61 2.29
N ASP A 44 22.27 -3.66 1.89
CA ASP A 44 21.75 -2.68 0.90
C ASP A 44 20.22 -2.47 0.89
N GLY A 45 19.55 -2.82 1.98
CA GLY A 45 18.12 -2.58 2.13
C GLY A 45 17.51 -3.42 3.23
N PHE A 46 16.47 -2.87 3.84
CA PHE A 46 15.60 -3.61 4.74
C PHE A 46 14.31 -3.99 3.99
N ASP A 47 13.81 -5.20 4.27
CA ASP A 47 12.44 -5.55 3.91
C ASP A 47 11.55 -5.24 5.12
N ILE A 48 10.38 -4.62 4.90
CA ILE A 48 9.31 -4.52 5.91
C ILE A 48 8.31 -5.63 5.62
N TRP A 49 7.86 -6.30 6.67
CA TRP A 49 6.77 -7.26 6.58
C TRP A 49 5.64 -6.87 7.53
N VAL A 50 4.41 -7.10 7.07
CA VAL A 50 3.19 -6.68 7.74
C VAL A 50 2.18 -7.81 7.67
N ALA A 51 1.69 -8.26 8.82
CA ALA A 51 0.49 -9.08 8.92
C ALA A 51 -0.74 -8.17 8.97
N THR A 52 -1.80 -8.55 8.27
CA THR A 52 -3.06 -7.82 8.25
C THR A 52 -4.22 -8.72 8.65
N GLU A 53 -5.29 -8.10 9.14
CA GLU A 53 -6.54 -8.78 9.45
C GLU A 53 -7.47 -8.73 8.24
N GLY A 54 -7.25 -9.59 7.24
CA GLY A 54 -8.17 -9.81 6.12
C GLY A 54 -7.62 -9.52 4.73
N ASN A 55 -6.39 -9.00 4.61
CA ASN A 55 -5.74 -8.75 3.31
C ASN A 55 -4.41 -9.52 3.15
N GLY A 56 -4.18 -10.53 3.98
CA GLY A 56 -3.00 -11.38 3.94
C GLY A 56 -1.76 -10.71 4.53
N ILE A 57 -0.61 -10.97 3.92
CA ILE A 57 0.70 -10.49 4.36
C ILE A 57 1.28 -9.58 3.29
N TYR A 58 1.83 -8.45 3.70
CA TYR A 58 2.55 -7.54 2.80
C TYR A 58 4.03 -7.55 3.09
N LYS A 59 4.82 -7.45 2.01
CA LYS A 59 6.25 -7.22 2.06
C LYS A 59 6.59 -5.97 1.25
N PHE A 60 7.22 -4.98 1.87
CA PHE A 60 7.93 -3.94 1.15
C PHE A 60 9.39 -4.32 1.01
N SER A 61 9.89 -4.36 -0.22
CA SER A 61 11.32 -4.55 -0.47
C SER A 61 11.96 -3.22 -0.82
N LYS A 62 12.79 -2.68 0.10
CA LYS A 62 13.44 -1.39 -0.12
C LYS A 62 14.39 -1.41 -1.31
N SER A 63 15.13 -2.50 -1.51
CA SER A 63 16.09 -2.62 -2.62
C SER A 63 15.42 -2.59 -3.99
N LYS A 64 14.18 -3.08 -4.08
CA LYS A 64 13.37 -3.11 -5.31
C LYS A 64 12.35 -1.97 -5.38
N ASN A 65 12.26 -1.15 -4.34
CA ASN A 65 11.24 -0.13 -4.13
C ASN A 65 9.82 -0.62 -4.50
N LYS A 66 9.44 -1.81 -4.03
CA LYS A 66 8.20 -2.50 -4.47
C LYS A 66 7.51 -3.21 -3.32
N TRP A 67 6.17 -3.17 -3.35
CA TRP A 67 5.29 -3.97 -2.50
C TRP A 67 4.94 -5.31 -3.14
N TYR A 68 4.87 -6.33 -2.30
CA TYR A 68 4.39 -7.67 -2.63
C TYR A 68 3.27 -8.00 -1.65
N ASN A 69 2.19 -8.57 -2.15
CA ASN A 69 1.10 -9.09 -1.35
C ASN A 69 1.10 -10.61 -1.45
N PHE A 70 0.87 -11.28 -0.33
CA PHE A 70 0.71 -12.72 -0.21
C PHE A 70 -0.67 -12.93 0.40
N SER A 71 -1.64 -13.36 -0.41
CA SER A 71 -3.04 -13.47 0.00
C SER A 71 -3.74 -14.66 -0.67
N SER A 72 -4.98 -14.92 -0.26
CA SER A 72 -5.86 -15.87 -0.93
C SER A 72 -6.34 -15.36 -2.30
N GLU A 73 -6.49 -14.04 -2.45
CA GLU A 73 -6.90 -13.40 -3.71
C GLU A 73 -5.91 -13.72 -4.83
N ASN A 74 -4.61 -13.62 -4.54
CA ASN A 74 -3.56 -13.96 -5.49
C ASN A 74 -3.14 -15.44 -5.44
N LYS A 75 -3.87 -16.27 -4.67
CA LYS A 75 -3.71 -17.72 -4.54
C LYS A 75 -2.31 -18.16 -4.06
N ILE A 76 -1.59 -17.29 -3.35
CA ILE A 76 -0.27 -17.62 -2.80
C ILE A 76 -0.41 -18.31 -1.44
N ILE A 77 -1.38 -17.90 -0.64
CA ILE A 77 -1.72 -18.51 0.64
C ILE A 77 -3.23 -18.78 0.71
N LYS A 78 -3.69 -19.53 1.71
CA LYS A 78 -5.11 -19.94 1.82
C LYS A 78 -5.94 -19.08 2.78
N GLN A 79 -5.31 -18.22 3.57
CA GLN A 79 -5.96 -17.43 4.62
C GLN A 79 -5.36 -16.03 4.67
N ASP A 80 -6.16 -15.05 5.10
CA ASP A 80 -5.81 -13.64 5.02
C ASP A 80 -5.80 -12.89 6.36
N PHE A 81 -6.13 -13.58 7.46
CA PHE A 81 -6.21 -13.00 8.80
C PHE A 81 -5.00 -13.41 9.65
N PHE A 82 -4.03 -12.52 9.80
CA PHE A 82 -2.83 -12.75 10.60
C PHE A 82 -2.60 -11.61 11.60
N TYR A 83 -2.12 -11.95 12.78
CA TYR A 83 -1.93 -10.99 13.88
C TYR A 83 -0.46 -10.72 14.20
N CYS A 84 0.42 -11.66 13.89
CA CYS A 84 1.84 -11.53 14.21
C CYS A 84 2.73 -12.20 13.16
N LEU A 85 3.99 -11.77 13.10
CA LEU A 85 5.02 -12.32 12.24
C LEU A 85 6.32 -12.54 13.02
N GLU A 86 7.04 -13.62 12.67
CA GLU A 86 8.42 -13.87 13.08
C GLU A 86 9.26 -14.23 11.84
N ILE A 87 10.43 -13.60 11.68
CA ILE A 87 11.18 -13.65 10.42
C ILE A 87 12.63 -13.99 10.68
N ASN A 88 13.11 -15.03 10.01
CA ASN A 88 14.51 -15.42 10.06
C ASN A 88 15.14 -15.46 8.65
N LYS A 89 16.29 -16.13 8.51
CA LYS A 89 17.00 -16.20 7.22
C LYS A 89 16.29 -17.03 6.17
N GLN A 90 15.45 -17.99 6.58
CA GLN A 90 14.85 -18.99 5.71
C GLN A 90 13.32 -18.89 5.65
N PHE A 91 12.70 -18.42 6.74
CA PHE A 91 11.25 -18.50 6.91
C PHE A 91 10.65 -17.18 7.40
N VAL A 92 9.39 -16.98 7.01
CA VAL A 92 8.45 -16.04 7.61
C VAL A 92 7.34 -16.90 8.24
N TRP A 93 7.23 -16.83 9.56
CA TRP A 93 6.17 -17.46 10.32
C TRP A 93 5.09 -16.41 10.58
N ALA A 94 3.83 -16.79 10.42
CA ALA A 94 2.70 -15.92 10.65
C ALA A 94 1.70 -16.63 11.57
N GLY A 95 1.25 -15.94 12.62
CA GLY A 95 0.27 -16.46 13.55
C GLY A 95 -1.12 -15.90 13.25
N SER A 96 -2.09 -16.79 13.21
CA SER A 96 -3.52 -16.51 13.06
C SER A 96 -4.31 -16.99 14.29
N ALA A 97 -5.63 -16.79 14.29
CA ALA A 97 -6.48 -17.25 15.39
C ALA A 97 -6.67 -18.78 15.38
N ASP A 98 -6.50 -19.39 14.21
CA ASP A 98 -6.71 -20.82 13.94
C ASP A 98 -5.42 -21.65 13.96
N GLY A 99 -4.25 -21.03 14.19
CA GLY A 99 -2.97 -21.70 14.40
C GLY A 99 -1.93 -21.37 13.34
#